data_AF-A0A9E4IZX8-F1
#
_entry.id   AF-A0A9E4IZX8-F1
#
_cell.length_a   1.000
_cell.length_b   1.000
_cell.length_c   1.000
_cell.angle_alpha   90.00
_cell.angle_beta   90.00
_cell.angle_gamma   90.00
#
_symmetry.space_group_name_H-M   'P 1'
#
loop_
_entity.id
_entity.type
_entity.pdbx_description
1 polymer ?
#
loop_
_entity_poly.entity_id
_entity_poly.type
_entity_poly.pdbx_seq_one_letter_code
_entity_poly.pdbx_strand_id
1 'polypeptide(L)'
;MKLFPRLEFHRTGIGLLPDPHDPEPGSAVHLANVAGSKRPLTFCSCSAGRRSGCRHLKQLEGQIREFHRALGGSWFDLFTRSGWFRLAQTVFEDNLPSASDCSVLQERPGGPIRLFTPGGVEVLRYVEQSPAVVRFLERIGKLSSGTSVADRSGLLERLSTFMRTPEEQHLNKAGMQTNRQFFERSLWCRVAYHALREYGDIPGGAPGGGELAAARIRLEPSVDLRGGSVFLKVRADSDASVRFQIAVPRKRVGDAFALLAETGQCSVTPLPAADLFYVGPDTRIDEKRKLDILRLAAEGEEILDEPGRKRFSYGDLVYLEELGILVRRSERNEARWREPRFLDLEAAAIDTFRSEASALEPSPTLAENPLAGLGILTEFDYIEIAPEGEDEEDDLLSIRYGFGSGDVGLNELLEAKRAGQPYLETPSGWIDLNAPALRSLGSLPGR
;
A
#
# COMPACT_ATOMS: atom_id res chain seq x y z
N MET A 1 -4.21 9.89 -4.73
CA MET A 1 -4.97 11.06 -4.21
C MET A 1 -4.01 12.08 -3.58
N LYS A 2 -3.11 12.68 -4.39
CA LYS A 2 -1.92 13.44 -3.91
C LYS A 2 -2.21 14.84 -3.32
N LEU A 3 -3.46 15.31 -3.35
CA LEU A 3 -3.82 16.70 -3.01
C LEU A 3 -3.67 17.08 -1.53
N PHE A 4 -3.68 16.11 -0.61
CA PHE A 4 -3.65 16.39 0.84
C PHE A 4 -2.65 15.50 1.57
N PRO A 5 -1.32 15.69 1.36
CA PRO A 5 -0.29 14.79 1.86
C PRO A 5 -0.16 14.83 3.39
N ARG A 6 -0.67 15.86 4.07
CA ARG A 6 -0.58 16.04 5.53
C ARG A 6 -1.87 15.70 6.28
N LEU A 7 -2.96 15.41 5.58
CA LEU A 7 -4.19 14.93 6.21
C LEU A 7 -4.09 13.43 6.47
N GLU A 8 -4.64 12.99 7.59
CA GLU A 8 -4.88 11.59 7.93
C GLU A 8 -6.31 11.42 8.38
N PHE A 9 -6.91 10.27 8.06
CA PHE A 9 -8.32 10.03 8.25
C PHE A 9 -8.54 8.70 8.95
N HIS A 10 -9.46 8.68 9.90
CA HIS A 10 -9.95 7.45 10.49
C HIS A 10 -11.43 7.62 10.83
N ARG A 11 -12.26 6.76 10.24
CA ARG A 11 -13.72 6.96 10.26
C ARG A 11 -14.04 8.37 9.75
N THR A 12 -14.89 9.11 10.45
CA THR A 12 -15.19 10.51 10.12
C THR A 12 -14.25 11.52 10.83
N GLY A 13 -13.18 11.04 11.47
CA GLY A 13 -12.16 11.88 12.09
C GLY A 13 -11.08 12.25 11.08
N ILE A 14 -10.68 13.52 11.08
CA ILE A 14 -9.67 14.09 10.20
C ILE A 14 -8.59 14.74 11.07
N GLY A 15 -7.34 14.38 10.84
CA GLY A 15 -6.18 14.96 11.50
C GLY A 15 -5.25 15.65 10.51
N LEU A 16 -4.69 16.78 10.89
CA LEU A 16 -3.62 17.46 10.18
C LEU A 16 -2.31 17.24 10.92
N LEU A 17 -1.33 16.66 10.21
CA LEU A 17 0.03 16.51 10.72
C LEU A 17 0.66 17.89 10.94
N PRO A 18 1.47 18.07 12.00
CA PRO A 18 2.20 19.31 12.23
C PRO A 18 2.99 19.73 11.01
N ASP A 19 3.10 21.04 10.83
CA ASP A 19 4.04 21.55 9.84
C ASP A 19 5.44 21.48 10.46
N PRO A 20 6.39 20.78 9.85
CA PRO A 20 7.75 20.73 10.37
C PRO A 20 8.47 22.08 10.35
N HIS A 21 7.98 23.05 9.56
CA HIS A 21 8.47 24.42 9.50
C HIS A 21 7.76 25.37 10.47
N ASP A 22 6.76 24.88 11.20
CA ASP A 22 6.03 25.70 12.15
C ASP A 22 6.82 25.80 13.48
N PRO A 23 7.13 27.02 13.95
CA PRO A 23 7.88 27.23 15.20
C PRO A 23 7.10 26.82 16.47
N GLU A 24 5.78 26.69 16.37
CA GLU A 24 4.88 26.16 17.39
C GLU A 24 4.05 24.98 16.81
N PRO A 25 4.67 23.82 16.58
CA PRO A 25 4.03 22.73 15.87
C PRO A 25 2.79 22.22 16.62
N GLY A 26 1.69 22.05 15.89
CA GLY A 26 0.42 21.57 16.42
C GLY A 26 -0.21 20.51 15.54
N SER A 27 -0.69 19.42 16.14
CA SER A 27 -1.56 18.45 15.47
C SER A 27 -3.01 18.89 15.65
N ALA A 28 -3.63 19.38 14.58
CA ALA A 28 -5.04 19.76 14.57
C ALA A 28 -5.93 18.56 14.24
N VAL A 29 -7.06 18.44 14.93
CA VAL A 29 -8.01 17.34 14.76
C VAL A 29 -9.42 17.90 14.63
N HIS A 30 -10.18 17.31 13.71
CA HIS A 30 -11.60 17.54 13.48
C HIS A 30 -12.35 16.22 13.53
N LEU A 31 -13.36 16.13 14.39
CA LEU A 31 -14.19 14.95 14.57
C LEU A 31 -15.63 15.32 14.21
N ALA A 32 -16.07 14.91 13.02
CA ALA A 32 -17.40 15.30 12.52
C ALA A 32 -18.53 14.70 13.37
N ASN A 33 -18.43 13.41 13.73
CA ASN A 33 -19.45 12.66 14.44
C ASN A 33 -18.84 12.01 15.70
N VAL A 34 -19.00 12.65 16.86
CA VAL A 34 -18.58 12.09 18.14
C VAL A 34 -19.81 11.66 18.94
N ALA A 35 -19.78 10.44 19.47
CA ALA A 35 -20.86 9.92 20.29
C ALA A 35 -21.15 10.86 21.47
N GLY A 36 -22.42 11.25 21.63
CA GLY A 36 -22.85 12.19 22.67
C GLY A 36 -22.63 13.68 22.36
N SER A 37 -22.09 14.04 21.20
CA SER A 37 -21.98 15.43 20.76
C SER A 37 -22.92 15.74 19.59
N LYS A 38 -23.63 16.87 19.67
CA LYS A 38 -24.45 17.41 18.56
C LYS A 38 -23.65 18.27 17.59
N ARG A 39 -22.38 18.58 17.90
CA ARG A 39 -21.51 19.43 17.09
C ARG A 39 -20.19 18.72 16.82
N PRO A 40 -19.53 19.01 15.67
CA PRO A 40 -18.17 18.56 15.45
C PRO A 40 -17.25 19.04 16.57
N LEU A 41 -16.33 18.18 16.99
CA LEU A 41 -15.30 18.54 17.96
C LEU A 41 -14.00 18.85 17.23
N THR A 42 -13.42 20.01 17.53
CA THR A 42 -12.12 20.42 17.01
C THR A 42 -11.18 20.79 18.15
N PHE A 43 -9.94 20.37 18.04
CA PHE A 43 -8.89 20.72 19.00
C PHE A 43 -7.51 20.61 18.34
N CYS A 44 -6.53 21.31 18.91
CA CYS A 44 -5.13 21.21 18.49
C CYS A 44 -4.24 20.94 19.70
N SER A 45 -3.11 20.26 19.48
CA SER A 45 -2.11 20.00 20.51
C SER A 45 -1.20 21.20 20.82
N CYS A 46 -1.30 22.31 20.09
CA CYS A 46 -0.49 23.50 20.36
C CYS A 46 -0.97 24.28 21.60
N SER A 47 -0.13 25.19 22.09
CA SER A 47 -0.42 26.08 23.23
C SER A 47 -1.72 26.90 23.04
N ALA A 48 -2.03 27.27 21.81
CA ALA A 48 -3.24 28.00 21.43
C ALA A 48 -4.45 27.09 21.08
N GLY A 49 -4.33 25.76 21.21
CA GLY A 49 -5.23 24.78 20.61
C GLY A 49 -6.66 24.73 21.15
N ARG A 50 -6.97 25.50 22.19
CA ARG A 50 -8.34 25.72 22.73
C ARG A 50 -8.89 27.12 22.44
N ARG A 51 -8.15 27.99 21.75
CA ARG A 51 -8.54 29.37 21.45
C ARG A 51 -9.09 29.46 20.02
N SER A 52 -10.08 30.33 19.81
CA SER A 52 -10.72 30.59 18.50
C SER A 52 -9.77 31.14 17.41
N GLY A 53 -8.52 31.44 17.76
CA GLY A 53 -7.48 31.94 16.86
C GLY A 53 -6.42 30.93 16.43
N CYS A 54 -6.52 29.65 16.80
CA CYS A 54 -5.50 28.65 16.46
C CYS A 54 -5.29 28.53 14.93
N ARG A 55 -4.07 28.82 14.45
CA ARG A 55 -3.74 28.76 13.01
C ARG A 55 -3.90 27.35 12.43
N HIS A 56 -3.54 26.32 13.19
CA HIS A 56 -3.63 24.92 12.74
C HIS A 56 -5.07 24.48 12.52
N LEU A 57 -6.00 24.93 13.39
CA LEU A 57 -7.42 24.64 13.23
C LEU A 57 -8.00 25.32 11.99
N LYS A 58 -7.62 26.58 11.75
CA LYS A 58 -8.02 27.30 10.52
C LYS A 58 -7.47 26.64 9.25
N GLN A 59 -6.21 26.18 9.30
CA GLN A 59 -5.59 25.45 8.20
C GLN A 59 -6.33 24.12 7.93
N LEU A 60 -6.61 23.34 8.98
CA LEU A 60 -7.37 22.10 8.87
C LEU A 60 -8.76 22.36 8.27
N GLU A 61 -9.49 23.38 8.73
CA GLU A 61 -10.80 23.75 8.18
C GLU A 61 -10.72 24.15 6.70
N GLY A 62 -9.68 24.87 6.29
CA GLY A 62 -9.40 25.18 4.89
C GLY A 62 -9.24 23.91 4.05
N GLN A 63 -8.37 23.00 4.48
CA GLN A 63 -8.10 21.75 3.76
C GLN A 63 -9.31 20.81 3.76
N ILE A 64 -10.11 20.74 4.83
CA ILE A 64 -11.35 19.96 4.85
C ILE A 64 -12.34 20.48 3.80
N ARG A 65 -12.50 21.80 3.69
CA ARG A 65 -13.40 22.39 2.68
C ARG A 65 -12.94 22.08 1.27
N GLU A 66 -11.64 22.17 1.01
CA GLU A 66 -11.06 21.83 -0.28
C GLU A 66 -11.20 20.33 -0.59
N PHE A 67 -10.94 19.48 0.40
CA PHE A 67 -11.10 18.03 0.32
C PHE A 67 -12.55 17.65 -0.02
N HIS A 68 -13.54 18.20 0.71
CA HIS A 68 -14.96 17.94 0.43
C HIS A 68 -15.38 18.46 -0.94
N ARG A 69 -14.84 19.60 -1.39
CA ARG A 69 -15.09 20.12 -2.73
C ARG A 69 -14.53 19.19 -3.81
N ALA A 70 -13.34 18.63 -3.59
CA ALA A 70 -12.67 17.76 -4.55
C ALA A 70 -13.31 16.37 -4.65
N LEU A 71 -13.79 15.80 -3.53
CA LEU A 71 -14.31 14.43 -3.48
C LEU A 71 -15.83 14.31 -3.47
N GLY A 72 -16.55 15.41 -3.22
CA GLY A 72 -18.02 15.41 -3.17
C GLY A 72 -18.63 14.59 -2.02
N GLY A 73 -17.84 14.11 -1.06
CA GLY A 73 -18.32 13.22 0.00
C GLY A 73 -17.35 13.00 1.16
N SER A 74 -17.76 12.13 2.09
CA SER A 74 -16.98 11.72 3.26
C SER A 74 -15.85 10.77 2.86
N TRP A 75 -14.65 10.97 3.43
CA TRP A 75 -13.55 10.00 3.31
C TRP A 75 -13.98 8.59 3.74
N PHE A 76 -14.74 8.48 4.83
CA PHE A 76 -15.12 7.18 5.37
C PHE A 76 -15.97 6.39 4.39
N ASP A 77 -16.90 7.06 3.71
CA ASP A 77 -17.79 6.42 2.75
C ASP A 77 -17.01 6.05 1.48
N LEU A 78 -16.10 6.92 1.03
CA LEU A 78 -15.16 6.62 -0.05
C LEU A 78 -14.33 5.37 0.27
N PHE A 79 -13.71 5.33 1.46
CA PHE A 79 -12.84 4.23 1.85
C PHE A 79 -13.62 2.92 2.01
N THR A 80 -14.73 2.91 2.73
CA THR A 80 -15.51 1.68 2.98
C THR A 80 -16.16 1.10 1.73
N ARG A 81 -16.39 1.91 0.68
CA ARG A 81 -16.90 1.45 -0.62
C ARG A 81 -15.80 1.10 -1.63
N SER A 82 -14.54 1.39 -1.29
CA SER A 82 -13.41 1.17 -2.19
C SER A 82 -13.16 -0.31 -2.43
N GLY A 83 -12.66 -0.64 -3.62
CA GLY A 83 -12.16 -1.98 -3.93
C GLY A 83 -11.02 -2.38 -2.98
N TRP A 84 -10.23 -1.42 -2.51
CA TRP A 84 -9.16 -1.67 -1.53
C TRP A 84 -9.70 -2.17 -0.19
N PHE A 85 -10.78 -1.58 0.31
CA PHE A 85 -11.41 -2.02 1.56
C PHE A 85 -12.00 -3.42 1.42
N ARG A 86 -12.68 -3.69 0.30
CA ARG A 86 -13.18 -5.04 -0.02
C ARG A 86 -12.05 -6.06 -0.08
N LEU A 87 -10.96 -5.75 -0.78
CA LEU A 87 -9.79 -6.61 -0.87
C LEU A 87 -9.18 -6.87 0.51
N ALA A 88 -9.02 -5.84 1.34
CA ALA A 88 -8.52 -6.00 2.70
C ALA A 88 -9.41 -6.93 3.53
N GLN A 89 -10.74 -6.83 3.41
CA GLN A 89 -11.67 -7.76 4.07
C GLN A 89 -11.53 -9.20 3.53
N THR A 90 -11.35 -9.36 2.22
CA THR A 90 -11.16 -10.67 1.59
C THR A 90 -9.90 -11.38 2.07
N VAL A 91 -8.78 -10.66 2.16
CA VAL A 91 -7.49 -11.25 2.62
C VAL A 91 -7.35 -11.28 4.14
N PHE A 92 -8.36 -10.82 4.87
CA PHE A 92 -8.36 -10.82 6.33
C PHE A 92 -8.65 -12.22 6.89
N GLU A 93 -7.81 -12.67 7.82
CA GLU A 93 -7.95 -13.90 8.59
C GLU A 93 -7.88 -13.60 10.09
N ASP A 94 -8.60 -14.39 10.89
CA ASP A 94 -8.51 -14.35 12.35
C ASP A 94 -7.10 -14.79 12.77
N ASN A 95 -6.42 -13.99 13.60
CA ASN A 95 -5.01 -14.09 14.02
C ASN A 95 -3.94 -13.46 13.12
N LEU A 96 -4.32 -12.54 12.22
CA LEU A 96 -3.31 -11.72 11.56
C LEU A 96 -2.62 -10.75 12.53
N PRO A 97 -1.30 -10.55 12.40
CA PRO A 97 -0.57 -9.60 13.24
C PRO A 97 -1.10 -8.18 13.03
N SER A 98 -1.04 -7.37 14.08
CA SER A 98 -1.21 -5.93 13.90
C SER A 98 -0.08 -5.38 13.02
N ALA A 99 -0.30 -4.23 12.38
CA ALA A 99 0.75 -3.61 11.58
C ALA A 99 2.06 -3.37 12.38
N SER A 100 1.92 -3.11 13.69
CA SER A 100 3.04 -2.94 14.62
C SER A 100 3.80 -4.23 14.93
N ASP A 101 3.19 -5.41 14.79
CA ASP A 101 3.87 -6.68 15.10
C ASP A 101 4.68 -7.23 13.91
N CYS A 102 4.49 -6.66 12.71
CA CYS A 102 5.21 -7.10 11.52
C CYS A 102 6.67 -6.63 11.54
N SER A 103 7.63 -7.47 11.23
CA SER A 103 9.02 -7.01 11.02
C SER A 103 9.17 -6.43 9.61
N VAL A 104 10.08 -5.47 9.46
CA VAL A 104 10.41 -4.83 8.19
C VAL A 104 11.87 -5.15 7.87
N LEU A 105 12.14 -5.52 6.62
CA LEU A 105 13.48 -5.80 6.13
C LEU A 105 13.71 -5.11 4.79
N GLN A 106 14.89 -4.54 4.62
CA GLN A 106 15.41 -4.08 3.33
C GLN A 106 16.83 -4.63 3.19
N GLU A 107 17.03 -5.61 2.31
CA GLU A 107 18.31 -6.34 2.22
C GLU A 107 19.44 -5.51 1.61
N ARG A 108 19.11 -4.48 0.84
CA ARG A 108 20.07 -3.54 0.25
C ARG A 108 19.45 -2.15 0.12
N PRO A 109 20.24 -1.07 0.23
CA PRO A 109 19.79 0.27 -0.11
C PRO A 109 19.15 0.33 -1.51
N GLY A 110 18.01 1.02 -1.63
CA GLY A 110 17.20 1.11 -2.85
C GLY A 110 16.48 -0.19 -3.24
N GLY A 111 16.63 -1.27 -2.47
CA GLY A 111 15.94 -2.53 -2.67
C GLY A 111 14.48 -2.49 -2.20
N PRO A 112 13.68 -3.51 -2.57
CA PRO A 112 12.30 -3.60 -2.10
C PRO A 112 12.24 -3.76 -0.58
N ILE A 113 11.25 -3.11 0.04
CA ILE A 113 10.97 -3.26 1.47
C ILE A 113 10.03 -4.44 1.66
N ARG A 114 10.41 -5.39 2.52
CA ARG A 114 9.67 -6.62 2.79
C ARG A 114 9.11 -6.60 4.20
N LEU A 115 7.86 -7.00 4.36
CA LEU A 115 7.19 -7.13 5.66
C LEU A 115 6.93 -8.59 5.96
N PHE A 116 7.23 -9.01 7.19
CA PHE A 116 7.01 -10.37 7.65
C PHE A 116 6.13 -10.39 8.89
N THR A 117 5.31 -11.43 9.02
CA THR A 117 4.63 -11.75 10.28
C THR A 117 5.63 -12.13 11.38
N PRO A 118 5.23 -12.12 12.66
CA PRO A 118 6.05 -12.68 13.74
C PRO A 118 6.51 -14.13 13.49
N GLY A 119 5.75 -14.90 12.70
CA GLY A 119 6.12 -16.26 12.29
C GLY A 119 7.07 -16.35 11.10
N GLY A 120 7.64 -15.24 10.63
CA GLY A 120 8.60 -15.21 9.51
C GLY A 120 7.98 -15.35 8.12
N VAL A 121 6.66 -15.28 7.99
CA VAL A 121 5.97 -15.34 6.69
C VAL A 121 5.92 -13.96 6.05
N GLU A 122 6.44 -13.81 4.83
CA GLU A 122 6.36 -12.56 4.05
C GLU A 122 4.90 -12.25 3.69
N VAL A 123 4.44 -11.06 4.05
CA VAL A 123 3.05 -10.61 3.81
C VAL A 123 2.96 -9.47 2.81
N LEU A 124 4.00 -8.65 2.68
CA LEU A 124 4.01 -7.55 1.73
C LEU A 124 5.42 -7.30 1.23
N ARG A 125 5.53 -6.99 -0.06
CA ARG A 125 6.75 -6.54 -0.72
C ARG A 125 6.51 -5.21 -1.40
N TYR A 126 7.05 -4.14 -0.86
CA TYR A 126 6.99 -2.80 -1.41
C TYR A 126 8.14 -2.60 -2.39
N VAL A 127 7.84 -2.45 -3.68
CA VAL A 127 8.84 -2.41 -4.75
C VAL A 127 9.16 -0.97 -5.14
N GLU A 128 8.14 -0.13 -5.20
CA GLU A 128 8.29 1.27 -5.57
C GLU A 128 9.18 2.02 -4.58
N GLN A 129 10.12 2.75 -5.16
CA GLN A 129 11.06 3.65 -4.52
C GLN A 129 10.54 5.07 -4.73
N SER A 130 9.61 5.51 -3.88
CA SER A 130 9.06 6.86 -3.96
C SER A 130 8.66 7.37 -2.58
N PRO A 131 8.39 8.67 -2.40
CA PRO A 131 7.89 9.22 -1.14
C PRO A 131 6.67 8.50 -0.54
N ALA A 132 5.92 7.72 -1.35
CA ALA A 132 4.84 6.88 -0.86
C ALA A 132 5.32 5.82 0.13
N VAL A 133 6.48 5.18 -0.09
CA VAL A 133 6.97 4.12 0.80
C VAL A 133 7.31 4.65 2.19
N VAL A 134 7.82 5.88 2.28
CA VAL A 134 8.07 6.53 3.56
C VAL A 134 6.76 6.75 4.31
N ARG A 135 5.75 7.33 3.64
CA ARG A 135 4.40 7.50 4.24
C ARG A 135 3.75 6.18 4.61
N PHE A 136 4.02 5.10 3.87
CA PHE A 136 3.59 3.76 4.24
C PHE A 136 4.18 3.36 5.59
N LEU A 137 5.50 3.42 5.73
CA LEU A 137 6.23 3.09 6.97
C LEU A 137 5.78 3.95 8.16
N GLU A 138 5.54 5.26 7.93
CA GLU A 138 4.97 6.17 8.95
C GLU A 138 3.56 5.73 9.39
N ARG A 139 2.70 5.29 8.46
CA ARG A 139 1.32 4.88 8.75
C ARG A 139 1.24 3.55 9.50
N ILE A 140 2.20 2.65 9.29
CA ILE A 140 2.30 1.37 10.01
C ILE A 140 3.14 1.46 11.29
N GLY A 141 3.67 2.63 11.63
CA GLY A 141 4.41 2.87 12.88
C GLY A 141 5.81 2.25 12.89
N LYS A 142 6.44 2.10 11.72
CA LYS A 142 7.79 1.52 11.58
C LYS A 142 8.90 2.55 11.48
N LEU A 143 8.55 3.83 11.55
CA LEU A 143 9.50 4.91 11.71
C LEU A 143 9.40 5.45 13.13
N SER A 144 10.52 5.40 13.84
CA SER A 144 10.65 5.89 15.21
C SER A 144 10.33 7.39 15.27
N SER A 145 9.69 7.80 16.37
CA SER A 145 9.60 9.21 16.77
C SER A 145 11.02 9.77 16.96
N GLY A 146 11.49 10.58 16.01
CA GLY A 146 12.85 11.12 15.98
C GLY A 146 13.48 11.09 14.58
N THR A 147 13.11 10.12 13.74
CA THR A 147 13.57 10.00 12.34
C THR A 147 12.59 10.57 11.31
N SER A 148 11.32 10.76 11.68
CA SER A 148 10.33 11.52 10.92
C SER A 148 9.69 12.58 11.82
N VAL A 149 9.47 13.77 11.27
CA VAL A 149 8.75 14.86 11.94
C VAL A 149 7.22 14.60 11.96
N ALA A 150 6.73 13.64 11.18
CA ALA A 150 5.32 13.36 10.98
C ALA A 150 4.90 12.00 11.60
N ASP A 151 4.45 12.01 12.86
CA ASP A 151 3.87 10.84 13.52
C ASP A 151 2.46 10.50 12.98
N ARG A 152 2.41 9.92 11.78
CA ARG A 152 1.16 9.46 11.14
C ARG A 152 0.50 8.34 11.92
N SER A 153 1.27 7.36 12.38
CA SER A 153 0.76 6.23 13.15
C SER A 153 0.06 6.69 14.43
N GLY A 154 0.70 7.57 15.20
CA GLY A 154 0.14 8.11 16.44
C GLY A 154 -1.02 9.06 16.19
N LEU A 155 -1.02 9.84 15.10
CA LEU A 155 -2.21 10.60 14.71
C LEU A 155 -3.40 9.67 14.41
N LEU A 156 -3.19 8.61 13.64
CA LEU A 156 -4.24 7.64 13.31
C LEU A 156 -4.73 6.89 14.57
N GLU A 157 -3.85 6.58 15.52
CA GLU A 157 -4.24 5.94 16.79
C GLU A 157 -5.00 6.90 17.72
N ARG A 158 -4.65 8.20 17.72
CA ARG A 158 -5.45 9.22 18.41
C ARG A 158 -6.84 9.31 17.81
N LEU A 159 -6.95 9.40 16.48
CA LEU A 159 -8.24 9.44 15.80
C LEU A 159 -9.06 8.17 16.10
N SER A 160 -8.44 6.99 16.09
CA SER A 160 -9.12 5.72 16.42
C SER A 160 -9.66 5.71 17.85
N THR A 161 -8.96 6.35 18.78
CA THR A 161 -9.40 6.47 20.17
C THR A 161 -10.60 7.41 20.32
N PHE A 162 -10.58 8.57 19.66
CA PHE A 162 -11.67 9.54 19.75
C PHE A 162 -12.95 9.09 19.02
N MET A 163 -12.81 8.25 18.01
CA MET A 163 -13.93 7.81 17.17
C MET A 163 -14.61 6.52 17.66
N ARG A 164 -14.31 6.06 18.90
CA ARG A 164 -14.92 4.87 19.49
C ARG A 164 -16.38 5.10 19.85
N THR A 165 -17.26 4.15 19.51
CA THR A 165 -18.65 4.17 19.98
C THR A 165 -18.73 3.91 21.49
N PRO A 166 -19.84 4.24 22.17
CA PRO A 166 -20.00 3.92 23.59
C PRO A 166 -19.78 2.43 23.91
N GLU A 167 -20.24 1.54 23.02
CA GLU A 167 -20.08 0.10 23.16
C GLU A 167 -18.61 -0.32 23.03
N GLU A 168 -17.91 0.22 22.04
CA GLU A 168 -16.46 0.01 21.86
C GLU A 168 -15.66 0.54 23.05
N GLN A 169 -16.07 1.66 23.64
CA GLN A 169 -15.45 2.17 24.86
C GLN A 169 -15.66 1.23 26.05
N HIS A 170 -16.85 0.63 26.18
CA HIS A 170 -17.17 -0.32 27.24
C HIS A 170 -16.37 -1.63 27.09
N LEU A 171 -16.34 -2.20 25.88
CA LEU A 171 -15.56 -3.39 25.58
C LEU A 171 -14.06 -3.18 25.81
N ASN A 172 -13.51 -2.05 25.35
CA ASN A 172 -12.10 -1.73 25.55
C ASN A 172 -11.74 -1.61 27.04
N LYS A 173 -12.64 -1.08 27.88
CA LYS A 173 -12.44 -1.05 29.35
C LYS A 173 -12.39 -2.45 29.96
N ALA A 174 -13.07 -3.41 29.36
CA ALA A 174 -13.02 -4.82 29.74
C ALA A 174 -11.86 -5.59 29.07
N GLY A 175 -10.96 -4.91 28.34
CA GLY A 175 -9.85 -5.55 27.63
C GLY A 175 -10.27 -6.29 26.35
N MET A 176 -11.49 -6.07 25.86
CA MET A 176 -12.02 -6.69 24.64
C MET A 176 -12.07 -5.68 23.49
N GLN A 177 -12.14 -6.16 22.25
CA GLN A 177 -12.29 -5.34 21.05
C GLN A 177 -13.43 -5.86 20.18
N THR A 178 -14.06 -4.98 19.41
CA THR A 178 -15.00 -5.41 18.37
C THR A 178 -14.25 -5.97 17.15
N ASN A 179 -14.91 -6.82 16.35
CA ASN A 179 -14.36 -7.28 15.06
C ASN A 179 -13.98 -6.12 14.14
N ARG A 180 -14.75 -5.02 14.20
CA ARG A 180 -14.45 -3.79 13.46
C ARG A 180 -13.13 -3.17 13.93
N GLN A 181 -12.92 -2.99 15.23
CA GLN A 181 -11.67 -2.44 15.77
C GLN A 181 -10.49 -3.34 15.46
N PHE A 182 -10.70 -4.66 15.53
CA PHE A 182 -9.68 -5.65 15.19
C PHE A 182 -9.26 -5.53 13.72
N PHE A 183 -10.23 -5.45 12.80
CA PHE A 183 -9.97 -5.22 11.38
C PHE A 183 -9.31 -3.84 11.11
N GLU A 184 -9.83 -2.75 11.69
CA GLU A 184 -9.31 -1.39 11.49
C GLU A 184 -7.84 -1.24 11.94
N ARG A 185 -7.38 -2.07 12.89
CA ARG A 185 -5.98 -2.12 13.37
C ARG A 185 -5.09 -3.07 12.57
N SER A 186 -5.67 -3.94 11.74
CA SER A 186 -4.92 -4.92 10.96
C SER A 186 -3.97 -4.28 9.96
N LEU A 187 -2.91 -5.02 9.59
CA LEU A 187 -2.03 -4.62 8.49
C LEU A 187 -2.83 -4.36 7.20
N TRP A 188 -3.79 -5.21 6.86
CA TRP A 188 -4.52 -5.10 5.59
C TRP A 188 -5.40 -3.85 5.52
N CYS A 189 -6.04 -3.45 6.61
CA CYS A 189 -6.76 -2.17 6.63
C CYS A 189 -5.80 -0.99 6.46
N ARG A 190 -4.58 -1.05 7.01
CA ARG A 190 -3.54 -0.02 6.81
C ARG A 190 -3.02 0.01 5.37
N VAL A 191 -2.80 -1.15 4.76
CA VAL A 191 -2.39 -1.28 3.36
C VAL A 191 -3.46 -0.73 2.42
N ALA A 192 -4.73 -1.12 2.61
CA ALA A 192 -5.85 -0.60 1.83
C ALA A 192 -6.00 0.92 1.97
N TYR A 193 -5.92 1.42 3.20
CA TYR A 193 -5.94 2.85 3.46
C TYR A 193 -4.80 3.59 2.74
N HIS A 194 -3.58 3.08 2.87
CA HIS A 194 -2.41 3.64 2.20
C HIS A 194 -2.57 3.61 0.68
N ALA A 195 -3.01 2.48 0.11
CA ALA A 195 -3.12 2.30 -1.32
C ALA A 195 -4.17 3.23 -1.95
N LEU A 196 -5.33 3.39 -1.32
CA LEU A 196 -6.34 4.34 -1.77
C LEU A 196 -5.81 5.79 -1.72
N ARG A 197 -5.07 6.15 -0.66
CA ARG A 197 -4.49 7.49 -0.50
C ARG A 197 -3.46 7.80 -1.58
N GLU A 198 -2.54 6.90 -1.84
CA GLU A 198 -1.44 7.15 -2.78
C GLU A 198 -1.87 6.94 -4.23
N TYR A 199 -2.52 5.80 -4.52
CA TYR A 199 -2.71 5.31 -5.88
C TYR A 199 -4.12 5.48 -6.43
N GLY A 200 -5.12 5.70 -5.57
CA GLY A 200 -6.53 5.71 -6.00
C GLY A 200 -7.17 4.33 -5.85
N ASP A 201 -8.40 4.19 -6.34
CA ASP A 201 -9.20 2.98 -6.13
C ASP A 201 -8.95 1.89 -7.19
N ILE A 202 -9.29 0.65 -6.86
CA ILE A 202 -9.34 -0.47 -7.79
C ILE A 202 -10.58 -0.30 -8.70
N PRO A 203 -10.42 -0.35 -10.04
CA PRO A 203 -11.53 -0.24 -10.98
C PRO A 203 -12.63 -1.28 -10.68
N GLY A 204 -13.89 -0.88 -10.70
CA GLY A 204 -15.04 -1.71 -10.30
C GLY A 204 -15.58 -1.43 -8.89
N GLY A 205 -14.91 -0.58 -8.11
CA GLY A 205 -15.52 0.09 -6.94
C GLY A 205 -16.66 1.03 -7.36
N ALA A 206 -17.67 1.22 -6.51
CA ALA A 206 -18.82 2.07 -6.82
C ALA A 206 -18.35 3.49 -7.23
N PRO A 207 -18.91 4.09 -8.30
CA PRO A 207 -18.47 5.38 -8.80
C PRO A 207 -18.79 6.49 -7.80
N GLY A 208 -17.78 6.95 -7.07
CA GLY A 208 -17.77 8.25 -6.42
C GLY A 208 -17.40 9.30 -7.46
N GLY A 209 -18.41 9.93 -8.07
CA GLY A 209 -18.23 10.92 -9.12
C GLY A 209 -17.39 12.11 -8.67
N GLY A 210 -16.26 12.31 -9.34
CA GLY A 210 -15.42 13.49 -9.29
C GLY A 210 -14.24 13.32 -10.24
N GLU A 211 -13.87 14.37 -10.97
CA GLU A 211 -12.77 14.44 -11.95
C GLU A 211 -11.35 14.21 -11.37
N LEU A 212 -11.21 13.68 -10.15
CA LEU A 212 -9.97 13.07 -9.70
C LEU A 212 -9.86 11.66 -10.28
N ALA A 213 -9.64 11.59 -11.59
CA ALA A 213 -9.20 10.39 -12.29
C ALA A 213 -7.80 9.99 -11.78
N ALA A 214 -7.76 9.32 -10.62
CA ALA A 214 -6.56 8.73 -10.07
C ALA A 214 -6.06 7.61 -11.00
N ALA A 215 -4.75 7.37 -10.99
CA ALA A 215 -4.12 6.27 -11.70
C ALA A 215 -4.93 4.99 -11.45
N ARG A 216 -5.40 4.35 -12.53
CA ARG A 216 -6.09 3.08 -12.41
C ARG A 216 -5.06 2.04 -11.96
N ILE A 217 -5.47 1.17 -11.05
CA ILE A 217 -4.62 0.11 -10.53
C ILE A 217 -5.10 -1.23 -11.08
N ARG A 218 -4.15 -2.06 -11.50
CA ARG A 218 -4.37 -3.46 -11.85
C ARG A 218 -3.81 -4.39 -10.79
N LEU A 219 -4.56 -5.45 -10.52
CA LEU A 219 -4.17 -6.52 -9.60
C LEU A 219 -3.90 -7.78 -10.41
N GLU A 220 -2.66 -8.24 -10.41
CA GLU A 220 -2.26 -9.43 -11.17
C GLU A 220 -1.76 -10.52 -10.24
N PRO A 221 -2.40 -11.70 -10.22
CA PRO A 221 -2.00 -12.79 -9.36
C PRO A 221 -0.69 -13.41 -9.85
N SER A 222 0.13 -13.87 -8.91
CA SER A 222 1.37 -14.57 -9.18
C SER A 222 1.71 -15.58 -8.09
N VAL A 223 2.50 -16.60 -8.43
CA VAL A 223 2.93 -17.65 -7.49
C VAL A 223 4.43 -17.54 -7.23
N ASP A 224 4.82 -17.54 -5.95
CA ASP A 224 6.22 -17.77 -5.58
C ASP A 224 6.53 -19.26 -5.67
N LEU A 225 7.38 -19.66 -6.62
CA LEU A 225 7.76 -21.07 -6.85
C LEU A 225 8.51 -21.69 -5.67
N ARG A 226 9.04 -20.88 -4.75
CA ARG A 226 9.75 -21.40 -3.59
C ARG A 226 8.81 -21.81 -2.47
N GLY A 227 8.01 -20.87 -1.97
CA GLY A 227 7.09 -21.11 -0.86
C GLY A 227 5.71 -21.62 -1.30
N GLY A 228 5.41 -21.48 -2.59
CA GLY A 228 4.07 -21.68 -3.14
C GLY A 228 3.06 -20.66 -2.61
N SER A 229 3.50 -19.48 -2.19
CA SER A 229 2.59 -18.41 -1.76
C SER A 229 2.03 -17.66 -2.97
N VAL A 230 0.75 -17.33 -2.93
CA VAL A 230 0.12 -16.47 -3.94
C VAL A 230 0.30 -15.01 -3.54
N PHE A 231 0.70 -14.18 -4.49
CA PHE A 231 0.79 -12.73 -4.33
C PHE A 231 -0.06 -12.02 -5.38
N LEU A 232 -0.68 -10.90 -5.00
CA LEU A 232 -1.25 -9.96 -5.95
C LEU A 232 -0.25 -8.82 -6.18
N LYS A 233 0.22 -8.69 -7.42
CA LYS A 233 1.04 -7.57 -7.88
C LYS A 233 0.13 -6.38 -8.13
N VAL A 234 0.43 -5.27 -7.47
CA VAL A 234 -0.29 -4.01 -7.64
C VAL A 234 0.45 -3.18 -8.68
N ARG A 235 -0.15 -3.02 -9.86
CA ARG A 235 0.41 -2.28 -10.99
C ARG A 235 -0.34 -0.99 -11.22
N ALA A 236 0.39 0.08 -11.52
CA ALA A 236 -0.25 1.29 -12.03
C ALA A 236 -0.51 1.15 -13.54
N ASP A 237 -1.71 1.48 -13.98
CA ASP A 237 -2.09 1.44 -15.40
C ASP A 237 -1.30 2.45 -16.25
N SER A 238 -0.81 3.53 -15.63
CA SER A 238 -0.10 4.59 -16.34
C SER A 238 1.23 4.16 -16.92
N ASP A 239 1.95 3.24 -16.24
CA ASP A 239 3.32 2.84 -16.61
C ASP A 239 3.60 1.34 -16.44
N ALA A 240 2.57 0.55 -16.11
CA ALA A 240 2.66 -0.90 -15.84
C ALA A 240 3.69 -1.31 -14.75
N SER A 241 4.22 -0.34 -14.00
CA SER A 241 5.20 -0.59 -12.95
C SER A 241 4.54 -1.22 -11.73
N VAL A 242 5.23 -2.17 -11.11
CA VAL A 242 4.78 -2.80 -9.87
C VAL A 242 5.08 -1.86 -8.70
N ARG A 243 4.03 -1.44 -7.99
CA ARG A 243 4.15 -0.59 -6.80
C ARG A 243 4.51 -1.44 -5.58
N PHE A 244 3.72 -2.48 -5.35
CA PHE A 244 3.95 -3.44 -4.28
C PHE A 244 3.24 -4.76 -4.58
N GLN A 245 3.51 -5.78 -3.77
CA GLN A 245 2.90 -7.10 -3.85
C GLN A 245 2.34 -7.45 -2.47
N ILE A 246 1.14 -8.00 -2.42
CA ILE A 246 0.49 -8.46 -1.18
C ILE A 246 0.34 -9.97 -1.21
N ALA A 247 0.76 -10.65 -0.14
CA ALA A 247 0.54 -12.08 0.00
C ALA A 247 -0.94 -12.34 0.26
N VAL A 248 -1.51 -13.32 -0.43
CA VAL A 248 -2.87 -13.80 -0.19
C VAL A 248 -2.78 -15.01 0.72
N PRO A 249 -3.44 -15.00 1.89
CA PRO A 249 -3.49 -16.18 2.74
C PRO A 249 -4.05 -17.38 1.98
N ARG A 250 -3.48 -18.57 2.20
CA ARG A 250 -3.80 -19.77 1.40
C ARG A 250 -5.30 -20.10 1.37
N LYS A 251 -6.00 -19.91 2.49
CA LYS A 251 -7.44 -20.17 2.59
C LYS A 251 -8.30 -19.10 1.91
N ARG A 252 -7.71 -17.96 1.57
CA ARG A 252 -8.36 -16.79 0.93
C ARG A 252 -8.07 -16.66 -0.55
N VAL A 253 -7.25 -17.54 -1.13
CA VAL A 253 -6.92 -17.48 -2.57
C VAL A 253 -8.18 -17.58 -3.44
N GLY A 254 -9.08 -18.53 -3.14
CA GLY A 254 -10.35 -18.65 -3.85
C GLY A 254 -11.20 -17.37 -3.77
N ASP A 255 -11.38 -16.82 -2.57
CA ASP A 255 -12.13 -15.57 -2.34
C ASP A 255 -11.48 -14.37 -3.05
N ALA A 256 -10.14 -14.30 -3.08
CA ALA A 256 -9.40 -13.25 -3.77
C ALA A 256 -9.59 -13.34 -5.29
N PHE A 257 -9.51 -14.53 -5.89
CA PHE A 257 -9.78 -14.71 -7.32
C PHE A 257 -11.22 -14.39 -7.68
N ALA A 258 -12.19 -14.76 -6.83
CA ALA A 258 -13.59 -14.38 -7.01
C ALA A 258 -13.78 -12.86 -7.01
N LEU A 259 -13.14 -12.14 -6.08
CA LEU A 259 -13.16 -10.68 -6.05
C LEU A 259 -12.52 -10.06 -7.31
N LEU A 260 -11.37 -10.58 -7.75
CA LEU A 260 -10.74 -10.13 -8.98
C LEU A 260 -11.65 -10.34 -10.19
N ALA A 261 -12.36 -11.47 -10.27
CA ALA A 261 -13.26 -11.76 -11.37
C ALA A 261 -14.47 -10.82 -11.37
N GLU A 262 -15.07 -10.59 -10.20
CA GLU A 262 -16.19 -9.65 -10.02
C GLU A 262 -15.82 -8.22 -10.45
N THR A 263 -14.60 -7.79 -10.13
CA THR A 263 -14.10 -6.44 -10.45
C THR A 263 -13.53 -6.32 -11.87
N GLY A 264 -13.55 -7.40 -12.66
CA GLY A 264 -12.96 -7.43 -14.01
C GLY A 264 -11.43 -7.30 -14.02
N GLN A 265 -10.79 -7.57 -12.88
CA GLN A 265 -9.34 -7.54 -12.69
C GLN A 265 -8.68 -8.90 -12.91
N CYS A 266 -9.45 -10.00 -12.92
CA CYS A 266 -8.90 -11.34 -13.06
C CYS A 266 -8.57 -11.66 -14.52
N SER A 267 -7.29 -11.86 -14.82
CA SER A 267 -6.82 -12.41 -16.09
C SER A 267 -6.77 -13.94 -16.10
N VAL A 268 -6.92 -14.59 -14.94
CA VAL A 268 -6.69 -16.03 -14.77
C VAL A 268 -8.00 -16.76 -14.50
N THR A 269 -8.39 -17.65 -15.40
CA THR A 269 -9.51 -18.56 -15.25
C THR A 269 -8.97 -19.97 -14.98
N PRO A 270 -9.09 -20.49 -13.74
CA PRO A 270 -8.57 -21.81 -13.42
C PRO A 270 -9.20 -22.90 -14.31
N LEU A 271 -8.37 -23.79 -14.84
CA LEU A 271 -8.81 -24.91 -15.67
C LEU A 271 -9.48 -25.98 -14.79
N PRO A 272 -10.68 -26.49 -15.13
CA PRO A 272 -11.25 -27.63 -14.42
C PRO A 272 -10.33 -28.85 -14.51
N ALA A 273 -10.11 -29.54 -13.38
CA ALA A 273 -9.27 -30.74 -13.35
C ALA A 273 -9.73 -31.78 -14.37
N ALA A 274 -11.05 -31.98 -14.49
CA ALA A 274 -11.60 -32.94 -15.43
C ALA A 274 -11.20 -32.67 -16.90
N ASP A 275 -11.04 -31.41 -17.28
CA ASP A 275 -10.67 -31.03 -18.65
C ASP A 275 -9.18 -31.29 -18.94
N LEU A 276 -8.33 -31.31 -17.91
CA LEU A 276 -6.91 -31.64 -18.02
C LEU A 276 -6.64 -33.14 -17.97
N PHE A 277 -7.31 -33.86 -17.07
CA PHE A 277 -7.00 -35.27 -16.77
C PHE A 277 -7.76 -36.27 -17.63
N TYR A 278 -8.90 -35.87 -18.22
CA TYR A 278 -9.70 -36.74 -19.11
C TYR A 278 -9.65 -36.28 -20.56
N VAL A 279 -8.48 -35.90 -21.06
CA VAL A 279 -8.28 -35.60 -22.48
C VAL A 279 -8.49 -36.86 -23.33
N GLY A 280 -9.29 -36.75 -24.38
CA GLY A 280 -9.54 -37.84 -25.32
C GLY A 280 -8.80 -37.67 -26.64
N PRO A 281 -8.99 -38.62 -27.58
CA PRO A 281 -8.23 -38.66 -28.84
C PRO A 281 -8.52 -37.49 -29.78
N ASP A 282 -9.67 -36.83 -29.62
CA ASP A 282 -10.11 -35.70 -30.46
C ASP A 282 -9.77 -34.34 -29.84
N THR A 283 -9.29 -34.32 -28.59
CA THR A 283 -8.86 -33.10 -27.90
C THR A 283 -7.63 -32.51 -28.59
N ARG A 284 -7.76 -31.28 -29.11
CA ARG A 284 -6.62 -30.54 -29.67
C ARG A 284 -5.77 -29.93 -28.55
N ILE A 285 -4.48 -30.26 -28.55
CA ILE A 285 -3.49 -29.82 -27.56
C ILE A 285 -2.32 -29.15 -28.28
N ASP A 286 -1.76 -28.09 -27.71
CA ASP A 286 -0.49 -27.50 -28.18
C ASP A 286 0.63 -28.54 -28.14
N GLU A 287 1.27 -28.80 -29.28
CA GLU A 287 2.37 -29.76 -29.42
C GLU A 287 3.51 -29.52 -28.43
N LYS A 288 3.76 -28.27 -28.02
CA LYS A 288 4.80 -27.97 -27.01
C LYS A 288 4.49 -28.51 -25.62
N ARG A 289 3.21 -28.68 -25.28
CA ARG A 289 2.74 -29.07 -23.95
C ARG A 289 2.11 -30.47 -23.92
N LYS A 290 1.93 -31.06 -25.10
CA LYS A 290 1.22 -32.34 -25.30
C LYS A 290 1.79 -33.47 -24.47
N LEU A 291 3.12 -33.60 -24.41
CA LEU A 291 3.77 -34.67 -23.64
C LEU A 291 3.47 -34.54 -22.14
N ASP A 292 3.59 -33.33 -21.58
CA ASP A 292 3.34 -33.07 -20.16
C ASP A 292 1.87 -33.29 -19.80
N ILE A 293 0.94 -32.86 -20.67
CA ILE A 293 -0.50 -33.07 -20.48
C ILE A 293 -0.85 -34.55 -20.53
N LEU A 294 -0.36 -35.31 -21.53
CA LEU A 294 -0.63 -36.75 -21.63
C LEU A 294 -0.04 -37.52 -20.46
N ARG A 295 1.12 -37.10 -19.94
CA ARG A 295 1.70 -37.67 -18.73
C ARG A 295 0.81 -37.43 -17.52
N LEU A 296 0.39 -36.18 -17.29
CA LEU A 296 -0.51 -35.83 -16.18
C LEU A 296 -1.84 -36.59 -16.27
N ALA A 297 -2.43 -36.69 -17.46
CA ALA A 297 -3.65 -37.44 -17.70
C ALA A 297 -3.49 -38.94 -17.39
N ALA A 298 -2.33 -39.53 -17.71
CA ALA A 298 -2.04 -40.93 -17.38
C ALA A 298 -1.83 -41.16 -15.87
N GLU A 299 -1.30 -40.17 -15.15
CA GLU A 299 -1.13 -40.19 -13.69
C GLU A 299 -2.46 -39.99 -12.94
N GLY A 300 -3.43 -39.28 -13.55
CA GLY A 300 -4.78 -39.07 -13.03
C GLY A 300 -4.88 -37.95 -11.98
N GLU A 301 -6.11 -37.61 -11.57
CA GLU A 301 -6.36 -36.47 -10.66
C GLU A 301 -5.72 -36.64 -9.26
N GLU A 302 -5.41 -37.87 -8.85
CA GLU A 302 -4.76 -38.17 -7.56
C GLU A 302 -3.42 -37.44 -7.40
N ILE A 303 -2.75 -37.10 -8.52
CA ILE A 303 -1.50 -36.34 -8.48
C ILE A 303 -1.68 -34.96 -7.83
N LEU A 304 -2.89 -34.39 -7.87
CA LEU A 304 -3.21 -33.11 -7.24
C LEU A 304 -3.14 -33.16 -5.70
N ASP A 305 -3.16 -34.34 -5.11
CA ASP A 305 -3.11 -34.60 -3.67
C ASP A 305 -1.73 -35.06 -3.17
N GLU A 306 -0.74 -35.18 -4.07
CA GLU A 306 0.61 -35.61 -3.70
C GLU A 306 1.24 -34.68 -2.65
N PRO A 307 1.99 -35.23 -1.67
CA PRO A 307 2.66 -34.43 -0.65
C PRO A 307 3.56 -33.31 -1.22
N GLY A 308 4.21 -33.56 -2.36
CA GLY A 308 5.04 -32.58 -3.06
C GLY A 308 4.28 -31.35 -3.57
N ARG A 309 2.98 -31.48 -3.84
CA ARG A 309 2.11 -30.40 -4.34
C ARG A 309 1.36 -29.65 -3.25
N LYS A 310 1.43 -30.12 -2.00
CA LYS A 310 0.77 -29.46 -0.85
C LYS A 310 1.11 -27.97 -0.75
N ARG A 311 2.35 -27.58 -1.11
CA ARG A 311 2.78 -26.17 -1.13
C ARG A 311 2.10 -25.33 -2.21
N PHE A 312 1.51 -25.93 -3.23
CA PHE A 312 0.81 -25.27 -4.32
C PHE A 312 -0.70 -25.49 -4.28
N SER A 313 -1.21 -26.02 -3.17
CA SER A 313 -2.65 -26.19 -2.92
C SER A 313 -3.22 -25.02 -2.11
N TYR A 314 -4.40 -24.57 -2.55
CA TYR A 314 -5.13 -23.40 -2.03
C TYR A 314 -6.63 -23.71 -1.88
N GLY A 315 -6.96 -24.80 -1.19
CA GLY A 315 -8.34 -25.30 -1.12
C GLY A 315 -8.68 -26.11 -2.37
N ASP A 316 -9.64 -25.65 -3.16
CA ASP A 316 -10.03 -26.30 -4.43
C ASP A 316 -9.10 -25.95 -5.60
N LEU A 317 -8.18 -25.00 -5.42
CA LEU A 317 -7.22 -24.59 -6.45
C LEU A 317 -5.85 -25.24 -6.21
N VAL A 318 -5.22 -25.73 -7.28
CA VAL A 318 -3.87 -26.32 -7.26
C VAL A 318 -3.06 -25.73 -8.41
N TYR A 319 -1.91 -25.15 -8.11
CA TYR A 319 -0.97 -24.69 -9.14
C TYR A 319 -0.10 -25.86 -9.62
N LEU A 320 -0.05 -26.06 -10.94
CA LEU A 320 0.78 -27.06 -11.60
C LEU A 320 2.02 -26.38 -12.19
N GLU A 321 3.16 -26.59 -11.54
CA GLU A 321 4.44 -25.99 -11.92
C GLU A 321 4.88 -26.41 -13.32
N GLU A 322 4.61 -27.66 -13.72
CA GLU A 322 4.96 -28.22 -15.01
C GLU A 322 4.31 -27.49 -16.18
N LEU A 323 3.08 -27.02 -15.98
CA LEU A 323 2.27 -26.36 -17.01
C LEU A 323 2.17 -24.85 -16.81
N GLY A 324 2.58 -24.34 -15.65
CA GLY A 324 2.44 -22.93 -15.28
C GLY A 324 0.99 -22.47 -15.12
N ILE A 325 0.06 -23.36 -14.79
CA ILE A 325 -1.38 -23.08 -14.75
C ILE A 325 -1.98 -23.34 -13.37
N LEU A 326 -3.13 -22.70 -13.12
CA LEU A 326 -3.98 -22.99 -11.98
C LEU A 326 -5.10 -23.94 -12.39
N VAL A 327 -5.24 -25.06 -11.67
CA VAL A 327 -6.29 -26.06 -11.87
C VAL A 327 -7.27 -26.00 -10.72
N ARG A 328 -8.57 -26.08 -11.02
CA ARG A 328 -9.63 -26.21 -10.02
C ARG A 328 -10.08 -27.65 -9.91
N ARG A 329 -10.04 -28.19 -8.70
CA ARG A 329 -10.66 -29.47 -8.35
C ARG A 329 -12.15 -29.39 -8.66
N SER A 330 -12.63 -30.31 -9.47
CA SER A 330 -14.03 -30.36 -9.89
C SER A 330 -14.52 -31.79 -9.70
N GLU A 331 -15.68 -31.97 -9.09
CA GLU A 331 -16.35 -33.26 -9.16
C GLU A 331 -16.73 -33.51 -10.63
N ARG A 332 -16.18 -34.58 -11.21
CA ARG A 332 -16.53 -35.00 -12.56
C ARG A 332 -17.98 -35.47 -12.57
N ASN A 333 -18.89 -34.60 -12.98
CA ASN A 333 -20.27 -34.99 -13.22
C ASN A 333 -20.35 -35.73 -14.57
N GLU A 334 -20.25 -37.06 -14.55
CA GLU A 334 -20.25 -37.91 -15.74
C GLU A 334 -21.44 -37.67 -16.69
N ALA A 335 -22.58 -37.22 -16.16
CA ALA A 335 -23.78 -36.94 -16.96
C ALA A 335 -23.73 -35.60 -17.73
N ARG A 336 -22.89 -34.64 -17.28
CA ARG A 336 -22.80 -33.29 -17.87
C ARG A 336 -21.45 -32.99 -18.50
N TRP A 337 -20.40 -33.69 -18.09
CA TRP A 337 -19.06 -33.47 -18.60
C TRP A 337 -18.97 -33.90 -20.06
N ARG A 338 -18.28 -33.10 -20.86
CA ARG A 338 -18.00 -33.37 -22.27
C ARG A 338 -16.53 -33.14 -22.50
N GLU A 339 -15.92 -34.03 -23.28
CA GLU A 339 -14.52 -33.89 -23.68
C GLU A 339 -14.27 -32.51 -24.31
N PRO A 340 -13.25 -31.77 -23.85
CA PRO A 340 -12.91 -30.47 -24.43
C PRO A 340 -12.41 -30.66 -25.87
N ARG A 341 -12.92 -29.84 -26.80
CA ARG A 341 -12.44 -29.88 -28.20
C ARG A 341 -11.04 -29.30 -28.35
N PHE A 342 -10.68 -28.37 -27.48
CA PHE A 342 -9.39 -27.68 -27.45
C PHE A 342 -9.05 -27.36 -26.00
N LEU A 343 -7.81 -27.64 -25.62
CA LEU A 343 -7.30 -27.30 -24.30
C LEU A 343 -6.48 -26.01 -24.37
N ASP A 344 -7.13 -24.89 -24.06
CA ASP A 344 -6.46 -23.59 -23.95
C ASP A 344 -5.91 -23.41 -22.54
N LEU A 345 -4.59 -23.37 -22.42
CA LEU A 345 -3.91 -23.16 -21.15
C LEU A 345 -3.58 -21.70 -20.87
N GLU A 346 -3.73 -20.78 -21.85
CA GLU A 346 -3.35 -19.38 -21.68
C GLU A 346 -4.23 -18.69 -20.64
N ALA A 347 -5.54 -18.95 -20.67
CA ALA A 347 -6.47 -18.39 -19.70
C ALA A 347 -6.20 -18.90 -18.27
N ALA A 348 -5.66 -20.11 -18.11
CA ALA A 348 -5.34 -20.69 -16.80
C ALA A 348 -3.91 -20.38 -16.34
N ALA A 349 -3.08 -19.78 -17.20
CA ALA A 349 -1.70 -19.45 -16.90
C ALA A 349 -1.64 -18.36 -15.83
N ILE A 350 -0.72 -18.53 -14.88
CA ILE A 350 -0.46 -17.58 -13.82
C ILE A 350 1.01 -17.20 -13.81
N ASP A 351 1.29 -15.92 -13.59
CA ASP A 351 2.65 -15.42 -13.54
C ASP A 351 3.40 -16.03 -12.34
N THR A 352 4.71 -16.16 -12.45
CA THR A 352 5.54 -16.79 -11.41
C THR A 352 6.75 -15.95 -11.08
N PHE A 353 7.26 -16.13 -9.87
CA PHE A 353 8.55 -15.59 -9.48
C PHE A 353 9.19 -16.51 -8.46
N ARG A 354 10.45 -16.26 -8.12
CA ARG A 354 11.17 -17.00 -7.08
C ARG A 354 11.69 -16.02 -6.04
N SER A 355 11.24 -16.17 -4.80
CA SER A 355 11.73 -15.35 -3.69
C SER A 355 13.14 -15.78 -3.26
N GLU A 356 14.03 -14.80 -3.05
CA GLU A 356 15.35 -15.03 -2.48
C GLU A 356 15.25 -15.40 -1.00
N ALA A 357 16.23 -16.18 -0.52
CA ALA A 357 16.27 -16.62 0.86
C ALA A 357 16.66 -15.44 1.70
N SER A 358 15.72 -14.93 2.50
CA SER A 358 16.17 -14.15 3.63
C SER A 358 16.94 -15.11 4.53
N ALA A 359 18.27 -14.99 4.56
CA ALA A 359 19.15 -15.77 5.45
C ALA A 359 18.99 -15.37 6.91
N LEU A 360 18.04 -14.48 7.20
CA LEU A 360 17.81 -13.87 8.49
C LEU A 360 16.62 -14.57 9.13
N GLU A 361 16.89 -15.25 10.25
CA GLU A 361 15.91 -15.35 11.32
C GLU A 361 15.28 -13.96 11.51
N PRO A 362 13.95 -13.81 11.47
CA PRO A 362 13.28 -12.52 11.64
C PRO A 362 13.54 -12.02 13.07
N SER A 363 14.71 -11.43 13.28
CA SER A 363 15.04 -10.75 14.51
C SER A 363 14.17 -9.50 14.55
N PRO A 364 13.42 -9.25 15.64
CA PRO A 364 12.66 -8.01 15.81
C PRO A 364 13.55 -6.75 15.84
N THR A 365 14.87 -6.94 15.75
CA THR A 365 15.93 -5.95 15.92
C THR A 365 16.77 -5.64 14.69
N LEU A 366 16.36 -6.03 13.47
CA LEU A 366 16.90 -5.34 12.27
C LEU A 366 16.22 -3.98 12.09
N ALA A 367 16.49 -3.13 13.08
CA ALA A 367 16.26 -1.70 13.11
C ALA A 367 17.47 -0.97 12.48
N GLU A 368 17.97 -1.45 11.34
CA GLU A 368 18.65 -0.52 10.46
C GLU A 368 17.56 0.39 9.93
N ASN A 369 17.59 1.65 10.35
CA ASN A 369 16.66 2.69 9.95
C ASN A 369 16.27 2.47 8.48
N PRO A 370 15.03 2.05 8.15
CA PRO A 370 14.68 1.71 6.77
C PRO A 370 14.79 2.94 5.85
N LEU A 371 14.99 4.13 6.40
CA LEU A 371 15.33 5.35 5.65
C LEU A 371 16.81 5.44 5.24
N ALA A 372 17.74 4.80 5.96
CA ALA A 372 19.17 4.79 5.62
C ALA A 372 19.42 4.12 4.26
N GLY A 373 18.65 3.07 3.96
CA GLY A 373 18.66 2.40 2.65
C GLY A 373 17.85 3.12 1.58
N LEU A 374 16.93 4.02 1.95
CA LEU A 374 16.13 4.80 1.00
C LEU A 374 16.90 6.01 0.43
N GLY A 375 18.12 6.31 0.89
CA GLY A 375 18.85 7.49 0.40
C GLY A 375 18.13 8.79 0.75
N ILE A 376 17.49 8.88 1.92
CA ILE A 376 16.87 10.12 2.36
C ILE A 376 17.95 11.07 2.87
N LEU A 377 18.13 12.18 2.17
CA LEU A 377 19.12 13.21 2.45
C LEU A 377 18.50 14.25 3.38
N THR A 378 18.98 14.29 4.62
CA THR A 378 18.49 15.22 5.66
C THR A 378 19.42 16.42 5.87
N GLU A 379 20.61 16.38 5.30
CA GLU A 379 21.63 17.44 5.34
C GLU A 379 22.14 17.70 3.93
N PHE A 380 22.63 18.92 3.69
CA PHE A 380 23.32 19.30 2.45
C PHE A 380 24.82 19.42 2.73
N ASP A 381 25.64 19.05 1.76
CA ASP A 381 27.09 19.03 1.89
C ASP A 381 27.69 20.44 1.75
N TYR A 382 27.10 21.26 0.88
CA TYR A 382 27.54 22.63 0.62
C TYR A 382 26.39 23.51 0.10
N ILE A 383 26.63 24.83 0.13
CA ILE A 383 25.80 25.82 -0.55
C ILE A 383 26.71 26.56 -1.52
N GLU A 384 26.30 26.63 -2.79
CA GLU A 384 26.96 27.41 -3.82
C GLU A 384 26.11 28.64 -4.14
N ILE A 385 26.76 29.81 -4.17
CA ILE A 385 26.15 31.10 -4.52
C ILE A 385 26.98 31.67 -5.68
N ALA A 386 26.37 31.79 -6.85
CA ALA A 386 27.04 32.24 -8.07
C ALA A 386 26.20 33.30 -8.80
N PRO A 387 26.82 34.27 -9.50
CA PRO A 387 26.08 35.23 -10.33
C PRO A 387 25.31 34.51 -11.44
N GLU A 388 24.08 34.94 -11.68
CA GLU A 388 23.19 34.41 -12.71
C GLU A 388 23.32 35.30 -13.97
N GLY A 389 24.35 35.03 -14.77
CA GLY A 389 24.65 35.77 -16.00
C GLY A 389 26.10 36.26 -16.08
N GLU A 390 26.60 36.46 -17.32
CA GLU A 390 27.93 37.04 -17.58
C GLU A 390 27.89 38.59 -17.70
N ASP A 391 26.69 39.19 -17.70
CA ASP A 391 26.48 40.62 -17.95
C ASP A 391 26.18 41.39 -16.67
N GLU A 392 26.93 42.48 -16.44
CA GLU A 392 26.94 43.34 -15.24
C GLU A 392 25.64 44.13 -14.96
N GLU A 393 24.52 43.84 -15.65
CA GLU A 393 23.31 44.67 -15.58
C GLU A 393 22.14 44.06 -14.79
N ASP A 394 22.20 42.78 -14.40
CA ASP A 394 21.21 42.16 -13.49
C ASP A 394 21.94 41.43 -12.34
N ASP A 395 21.94 42.02 -11.14
CA ASP A 395 22.47 41.44 -9.87
C ASP A 395 21.61 40.24 -9.39
N LEU A 396 21.46 39.23 -10.25
CA LEU A 396 20.75 38.00 -9.94
C LEU A 396 21.76 36.98 -9.39
N LEU A 397 21.47 36.46 -8.19
CA LEU A 397 22.25 35.42 -7.56
C LEU A 397 21.54 34.08 -7.73
N SER A 398 22.23 33.12 -8.34
CA SER A 398 21.83 31.71 -8.31
C SER A 398 22.33 31.07 -7.01
N ILE A 399 21.44 30.35 -6.33
CA ILE A 399 21.77 29.62 -5.08
C ILE A 399 21.46 28.14 -5.32
N ARG A 400 22.44 27.27 -5.09
CA ARG A 400 22.34 25.82 -5.25
C ARG A 400 22.80 25.12 -3.98
N TYR A 401 22.13 24.03 -3.62
CA TYR A 401 22.45 23.20 -2.46
C TYR A 401 23.00 21.86 -2.94
N GLY A 402 24.18 21.47 -2.47
CA GLY A 402 24.81 20.20 -2.78
C GLY A 402 24.28 19.06 -1.90
N PHE A 403 23.92 17.95 -2.52
CA PHE A 403 23.39 16.74 -1.89
C PHE A 403 24.01 15.48 -2.53
N GLY A 404 25.03 14.93 -1.88
CA GLY A 404 25.82 13.82 -2.40
C GLY A 404 26.56 14.22 -3.69
N SER A 405 26.29 13.50 -4.78
CA SER A 405 26.91 13.75 -6.10
C SER A 405 26.12 14.71 -7.00
N GLY A 406 25.05 15.33 -6.49
CA GLY A 406 24.19 16.23 -7.27
C GLY A 406 23.85 17.49 -6.49
N ASP A 407 23.27 18.45 -7.18
CA ASP A 407 22.91 19.74 -6.63
C ASP A 407 21.51 20.18 -7.05
N VAL A 408 20.85 20.94 -6.17
CA VAL A 408 19.45 21.38 -6.35
C VAL A 408 19.36 22.88 -6.17
N GLY A 409 18.69 23.56 -7.10
CA GLY A 409 18.48 25.00 -7.04
C GLY A 409 17.55 25.41 -5.88
N LEU A 410 17.79 26.58 -5.30
CA LEU A 410 16.93 27.14 -4.24
C LEU A 410 15.47 27.28 -4.70
N ASN A 411 15.24 27.71 -5.94
CA ASN A 411 13.89 27.88 -6.47
C ASN A 411 13.13 26.55 -6.50
N GLU A 412 13.78 25.46 -6.91
CA GLU A 412 13.19 24.12 -6.92
C GLU A 412 12.83 23.64 -5.51
N LEU A 413 13.73 23.85 -4.53
CA LEU A 413 13.46 23.54 -3.12
C LEU A 413 12.27 24.36 -2.56
N LEU A 414 12.17 25.64 -2.94
CA LEU A 414 11.08 26.51 -2.51
C LEU A 414 9.76 26.16 -3.17
N GLU A 415 9.75 25.83 -4.47
CA GLU A 415 8.57 25.39 -5.20
C GLU A 415 8.02 24.09 -4.64
N ALA A 416 8.89 23.09 -4.42
CA ALA A 416 8.51 21.82 -3.82
C ALA A 416 7.93 22.02 -2.41
N LYS A 417 8.51 22.92 -1.61
CA LYS A 417 7.98 23.32 -0.30
C LYS A 417 6.63 24.01 -0.38
N ARG A 418 6.45 24.98 -1.29
CA ARG A 418 5.15 25.67 -1.50
C ARG A 418 4.08 24.69 -1.96
N ALA A 419 4.45 23.70 -2.77
CA ALA A 419 3.58 22.61 -3.18
C ALA A 419 3.28 21.60 -2.04
N GLY A 420 3.84 21.80 -0.84
CA GLY A 420 3.62 20.95 0.32
C GLY A 420 4.21 19.55 0.16
N GLN A 421 5.22 19.40 -0.71
CA GLN A 421 5.88 18.12 -0.91
C GLN A 421 6.76 17.83 0.32
N PRO A 422 6.67 16.61 0.90
CA PRO A 422 7.52 16.24 2.03
C PRO A 422 8.94 15.86 1.59
N TYR A 423 9.10 15.40 0.36
CA TYR A 423 10.36 14.92 -0.19
C TYR A 423 10.53 15.42 -1.63
N LEU A 424 11.76 15.77 -2.00
CA LEU A 424 12.15 16.09 -3.37
C LEU A 424 13.08 14.99 -3.90
N GLU A 425 12.82 14.50 -5.10
CA GLU A 425 13.62 13.45 -5.74
C GLU A 425 14.84 14.03 -6.45
N THR A 426 16.00 13.40 -6.25
CA THR A 426 17.27 13.74 -6.91
C THR A 426 17.98 12.47 -7.36
N PRO A 427 19.00 12.56 -8.24
CA PRO A 427 19.81 11.41 -8.62
C PRO A 427 20.51 10.72 -7.43
N SER A 428 20.79 11.46 -6.36
CA SER A 428 21.46 10.96 -5.15
C SER A 428 20.50 10.36 -4.11
N GLY A 429 19.18 10.48 -4.31
CA GLY A 429 18.16 10.00 -3.36
C GLY A 429 17.00 10.98 -3.19
N TRP A 430 16.36 11.00 -2.02
CA TRP A 430 15.26 11.92 -1.72
C TRP A 430 15.67 12.92 -0.65
N ILE A 431 15.61 14.21 -0.96
CA ILE A 431 15.82 15.25 0.04
C ILE A 431 14.58 15.34 0.92
N ASP A 432 14.74 15.16 2.23
CA ASP A 432 13.68 15.47 3.19
C ASP A 432 13.57 16.99 3.34
N LEU A 433 12.55 17.56 2.70
CA LEU A 433 12.31 19.00 2.71
C LEU A 433 12.02 19.53 4.14
N ASN A 434 11.66 18.63 5.06
CA ASN A 434 11.32 18.92 6.45
C ASN A 434 12.53 18.77 7.40
N ALA A 435 13.68 18.33 6.89
CA ALA A 435 14.86 18.11 7.69
C ALA A 435 15.34 19.41 8.37
N PRO A 436 15.96 19.33 9.58
CA PRO A 436 16.42 20.49 10.33
C PRO A 436 17.24 21.48 9.50
N ALA A 437 18.15 20.97 8.66
CA ALA A 437 19.03 21.77 7.81
C ALA A 437 18.27 22.67 6.83
N LEU A 438 17.08 22.26 6.38
CA LEU A 438 16.30 22.98 5.38
C LEU A 438 15.14 23.78 5.99
N ARG A 439 14.96 23.78 7.32
CA ARG A 439 13.78 24.39 7.95
C ARG A 439 13.64 25.88 7.67
N SER A 440 14.75 26.61 7.67
CA SER A 440 14.79 28.05 7.47
C SER A 440 14.32 28.50 6.07
N LEU A 441 14.42 27.62 5.06
CA LEU A 441 14.02 27.96 3.68
C LEU A 441 12.54 28.32 3.55
N GLY A 442 11.67 27.74 4.40
CA GLY A 442 10.23 28.04 4.37
C GLY A 442 9.88 29.47 4.79
N SER A 443 10.83 30.22 5.37
CA SER A 443 10.66 31.62 5.77
C SER A 443 11.09 32.63 4.72
N LEU A 444 11.73 32.18 3.63
CA LEU A 444 12.18 33.05 2.56
C LEU A 444 10.97 33.52 1.72
N PRO A 445 10.86 34.83 1.44
CA PRO A 445 9.81 35.34 0.58
C PRO A 445 9.99 34.74 -0.81
N GLY A 446 8.89 34.24 -1.37
CA GLY A 446 8.90 33.80 -2.75
C GLY A 446 8.99 34.99 -3.69
N ARG A 447 9.84 34.87 -4.71
CA ARG A 447 9.61 35.59 -5.96
C ARG A 447 8.32 35.10 -6.61
#